data_AF-A0A7Y8K8Z5-F1
#
_entry.id   AF-A0A7Y8K8Z5-F1
#
_cell.length_a   1.000
_cell.length_b   1.000
_cell.length_c   1.000
_cell.angle_alpha   90.00
_cell.angle_beta   90.00
_cell.angle_gamma   90.00
#
_symmetry.space_group_name_H-M   'P 1'
#
loop_
_entity.id
_entity.type
_entity.pdbx_description
1 polymer ?
#
loop_
_entity_poly.entity_id
_entity_poly.type
_entity_poly.pdbx_seq_one_letter_code
_entity_poly.pdbx_strand_id
1 'polypeptide(L)'
;AQLAWWQAELAEVPTLELPTDFPYGSSQAFKGGEMSFRLPGADAERLRAVAQSFGVTPFAYWFALFQQFLGVLSGQQDFVLGTPSGWRLKRAHSRLPGYLVNPLPIRCRLRPELSSGQWAQQVAQQFKQALR
;
A
#
# COMPACT_ATOMS: atom_id res chain seq x y z
N ALA A 1 2.42 -22.83 7.33
CA ALA A 1 2.36 -21.70 8.28
C ALA A 1 1.92 -20.40 7.60
N GLN A 2 2.62 -19.94 6.55
CA GLN A 2 2.31 -18.66 5.87
C GLN A 2 0.91 -18.62 5.22
N LEU A 3 0.44 -19.71 4.62
CA LEU A 3 -0.92 -19.77 4.03
C LEU A 3 -2.02 -19.55 5.08
N ALA A 4 -1.94 -20.24 6.22
CA ALA A 4 -2.92 -20.08 7.30
C ALA A 4 -2.92 -18.66 7.87
N TRP A 5 -1.74 -18.03 7.96
CA TRP A 5 -1.64 -16.62 8.34
C TRP A 5 -2.34 -15.71 7.33
N TRP A 6 -2.09 -15.88 6.02
CA TRP A 6 -2.77 -15.08 4.99
C TRP A 6 -4.28 -15.29 4.95
N GLN A 7 -4.74 -16.53 5.13
CA GLN A 7 -6.17 -16.84 5.23
C GLN A 7 -6.82 -16.10 6.40
N ALA A 8 -6.16 -16.06 7.56
CA ALA A 8 -6.65 -15.31 8.72
C ALA A 8 -6.57 -13.80 8.53
N GLU A 9 -5.45 -13.29 8.00
CA GLU A 9 -5.21 -11.85 7.81
C GLU A 9 -6.20 -11.24 6.81
N LEU A 10 -6.52 -11.97 5.75
CA LEU A 10 -7.40 -11.53 4.66
C LEU A 10 -8.85 -12.05 4.79
N ALA A 11 -9.19 -12.71 5.90
CA ALA A 11 -10.56 -13.15 6.15
C ALA A 11 -11.51 -11.96 6.25
N GLU A 12 -12.67 -12.07 5.59
CA GLU A 12 -13.79 -11.12 5.72
C GLU A 12 -13.41 -9.65 5.44
N VAL A 13 -12.41 -9.42 4.58
CA VAL A 13 -12.05 -8.07 4.17
C VAL A 13 -13.19 -7.51 3.31
N PRO A 14 -13.75 -6.34 3.65
CA PRO A 14 -14.74 -5.69 2.80
C PRO A 14 -14.08 -5.13 1.53
N THR A 15 -14.85 -5.07 0.44
CA THR A 15 -14.42 -4.36 -0.77
C THR A 15 -14.23 -2.87 -0.44
N LEU A 16 -13.14 -2.28 -0.95
CA LEU A 16 -12.92 -0.85 -0.87
C LEU A 16 -13.85 -0.15 -1.88
N GLU A 17 -14.79 0.63 -1.38
CA GLU A 17 -15.78 1.40 -2.13
C GLU A 17 -15.27 2.84 -2.28
N LEU A 18 -14.81 3.19 -3.48
CA LEU A 18 -14.37 4.55 -3.80
C LEU A 18 -15.48 5.29 -4.55
N PRO A 19 -15.65 6.61 -4.34
CA PRO A 19 -16.57 7.40 -5.14
C PRO A 19 -16.14 7.38 -6.61
N THR A 20 -17.05 6.99 -7.51
CA THR A 20 -16.82 6.96 -8.96
C THR A 20 -17.72 7.96 -9.66
N ASP A 21 -17.20 8.62 -10.70
CA ASP A 21 -17.97 9.55 -11.52
C ASP A 21 -19.04 8.84 -12.38
N PHE A 22 -18.83 7.54 -12.66
CA PHE A 22 -19.72 6.71 -13.46
C PHE A 22 -20.01 5.39 -12.75
N PRO A 23 -21.20 4.78 -12.96
CA PRO A 23 -21.52 3.48 -12.40
C PRO A 23 -20.58 2.41 -12.94
N TYR A 24 -20.26 1.41 -12.10
CA TYR A 24 -19.42 0.30 -12.50
C TYR A 24 -20.12 -0.49 -13.61
N GLY A 25 -19.49 -0.58 -14.79
CA GLY A 25 -20.02 -1.34 -15.91
C GLY A 25 -20.05 -2.84 -15.62
N SER A 26 -21.03 -3.55 -16.18
CA SER A 26 -21.20 -5.00 -16.01
C SER A 26 -20.07 -5.84 -16.63
N SER A 27 -19.20 -5.24 -17.44
CA SER A 27 -18.02 -5.88 -18.02
C SER A 27 -16.78 -5.01 -17.87
N GLN A 28 -15.67 -5.64 -17.46
CA GLN A 28 -14.39 -4.95 -17.28
C GLN A 28 -13.78 -4.63 -18.64
N ALA A 29 -13.88 -3.37 -19.07
CA ALA A 29 -13.39 -2.92 -20.38
C ALA A 29 -11.86 -2.69 -20.45
N PHE A 30 -11.14 -2.85 -19.33
CA PHE A 30 -9.70 -2.58 -19.17
C PHE A 30 -9.20 -1.24 -19.73
N LYS A 31 -10.10 -0.26 -19.91
CA LYS A 31 -9.77 1.10 -20.32
C LYS A 31 -9.26 1.87 -19.11
N GLY A 32 -8.07 2.44 -19.20
CA GLY A 32 -7.46 3.28 -18.17
C GLY A 32 -6.86 4.55 -18.77
N GLY A 33 -6.72 5.57 -17.94
CA GLY A 33 -5.94 6.77 -18.24
C GLY A 33 -4.80 6.90 -17.23
N GLU A 34 -3.80 7.70 -17.56
CA GLU A 34 -2.68 8.00 -16.66
C GLU A 34 -2.64 9.51 -16.38
N MET A 35 -2.54 9.87 -15.09
CA MET A 35 -2.26 11.22 -14.66
C MET A 35 -0.93 11.23 -13.92
N SER A 36 0.03 11.94 -14.49
CA SER A 36 1.35 12.15 -13.89
C SER A 36 1.41 13.51 -13.20
N PHE A 37 1.97 13.55 -12.00
CA PHE A 37 2.27 14.79 -11.28
C PHE A 37 3.67 14.71 -10.65
N ARG A 38 4.24 15.87 -10.33
CA ARG A 38 5.57 15.97 -9.72
C ARG A 38 5.51 16.81 -8.45
N LEU A 39 6.01 16.24 -7.36
CA LEU A 39 6.27 17.00 -6.15
C LEU A 39 7.52 17.87 -6.34
N PRO A 40 7.48 19.17 -5.98
CA PRO A 40 8.67 20.01 -5.93
C PRO A 40 9.77 19.35 -5.09
N GLY A 41 11.04 19.51 -5.52
CA GLY A 41 12.17 18.84 -4.88
C GLY A 41 12.27 19.13 -3.37
N ALA A 42 12.03 20.38 -2.98
CA ALA A 42 12.03 20.78 -1.57
C ALA A 42 10.97 20.01 -0.77
N ASP A 43 9.78 19.79 -1.32
CA ASP A 43 8.68 19.09 -0.65
C ASP A 43 8.99 17.60 -0.52
N ALA A 44 9.56 17.00 -1.58
CA ALA A 44 10.01 15.63 -1.55
C ALA A 44 11.10 15.40 -0.49
N GLU A 45 12.08 16.31 -0.35
CA GLU A 45 13.09 16.21 0.71
C GLU A 45 12.48 16.34 2.10
N ARG A 46 11.55 17.28 2.31
CA ARG A 46 10.86 17.42 3.59
C ARG A 46 10.12 16.13 3.97
N LEU A 47 9.43 15.50 3.02
CA LEU A 47 8.71 14.25 3.28
C LEU A 47 9.66 13.08 3.57
N ARG A 48 10.83 13.02 2.92
CA ARG A 48 11.87 12.04 3.27
C ARG A 48 12.41 12.26 4.68
N ALA A 49 12.67 13.51 5.06
CA ALA A 49 13.15 13.85 6.40
C ALA A 49 12.10 13.48 7.48
N VAL A 50 10.82 13.71 7.21
CA VAL A 50 9.73 13.30 8.10
C VAL A 50 9.68 11.78 8.26
N ALA A 51 9.73 11.02 7.16
CA ALA A 51 9.78 9.56 7.22
C ALA A 51 10.97 9.04 8.06
N GLN A 52 12.15 9.65 7.88
CA GLN A 52 13.35 9.33 8.66
C GLN A 52 13.19 9.64 10.15
N SER A 53 12.56 10.77 10.51
CA SER A 53 12.29 11.13 11.91
C SER A 53 11.38 10.12 12.63
N PHE A 54 10.51 9.42 11.90
CA PHE A 54 9.69 8.33 12.42
C PHE A 54 10.38 6.95 12.35
N GLY A 55 11.60 6.86 11.82
CA GLY A 55 12.35 5.61 11.69
C GLY A 55 11.78 4.65 10.64
N VAL A 56 11.07 5.17 9.64
CA VAL A 56 10.45 4.37 8.57
C VAL A 56 11.04 4.72 7.21
N THR A 57 10.87 3.83 6.23
CA THR A 57 11.28 4.13 4.86
C THR A 57 10.33 5.16 4.23
N PRO A 58 10.79 5.99 3.26
CA PRO A 58 9.89 6.87 2.52
C PRO A 58 8.73 6.12 1.87
N PHE A 59 8.97 4.90 1.37
CA PHE A 59 7.92 4.05 0.82
C PHE A 59 6.83 3.72 1.84
N ALA A 60 7.20 3.25 3.05
CA ALA A 60 6.22 2.91 4.08
C ALA A 60 5.42 4.13 4.53
N TYR A 61 6.09 5.30 4.62
CA TYR A 61 5.42 6.56 4.94
C TYR A 61 4.40 6.96 3.87
N TRP A 62 4.77 6.92 2.59
CA TRP A 62 3.85 7.20 1.48
C TRP A 62 2.69 6.22 1.42
N PHE A 63 2.96 4.94 1.62
CA PHE A 63 1.92 3.91 1.64
C PHE A 63 0.92 4.15 2.78
N ALA A 64 1.41 4.54 3.96
CA ALA A 64 0.58 4.89 5.11
C ALA A 64 -0.29 6.14 4.85
N LEU A 65 0.28 7.18 4.23
CA LEU A 65 -0.47 8.37 3.82
C LEU A 65 -1.54 8.02 2.77
N PHE A 66 -1.22 7.14 1.82
CA PHE A 66 -2.17 6.73 0.80
C PHE A 66 -3.31 5.90 1.40
N GLN A 67 -3.05 5.04 2.38
CA GLN A 67 -4.10 4.38 3.16
C GLN A 67 -5.00 5.39 3.87
N GLN A 68 -4.43 6.38 4.55
CA GLN A 68 -5.22 7.44 5.21
C GLN A 68 -6.09 8.21 4.19
N PHE A 69 -5.52 8.55 3.04
CA PHE A 69 -6.23 9.21 1.94
C PHE A 69 -7.40 8.37 1.43
N LEU A 70 -7.19 7.08 1.16
CA LEU A 70 -8.25 6.18 0.73
C LEU A 70 -9.35 6.04 1.78
N GLY A 71 -9.00 5.94 3.06
CA GLY A 71 -9.99 5.88 4.13
C GLY A 71 -10.81 7.16 4.30
N VAL A 72 -10.20 8.32 4.05
CA VAL A 72 -10.94 9.59 3.99
C VAL A 72 -11.88 9.63 2.79
N LEU A 73 -11.44 9.17 1.61
CA LEU A 73 -12.27 9.15 0.40
C LEU A 73 -13.45 8.17 0.48
N SER A 74 -13.22 6.97 1.00
CA SER A 74 -14.24 5.92 1.08
C SER A 74 -15.10 5.99 2.34
N GLY A 75 -14.61 6.67 3.39
CA GLY A 75 -15.18 6.58 4.73
C GLY A 75 -14.92 5.22 5.42
N GLN A 76 -14.15 4.33 4.80
CA GLN A 76 -13.86 3.00 5.34
C GLN A 76 -12.57 2.99 6.16
N GLN A 77 -12.56 2.18 7.21
CA GLN A 77 -11.39 1.97 8.07
C GLN A 77 -10.77 0.58 7.91
N ASP A 78 -11.45 -0.36 7.26
CA ASP A 78 -10.94 -1.70 6.96
C ASP A 78 -10.98 -1.93 5.45
N PHE A 79 -9.84 -2.23 4.84
CA PHE A 79 -9.70 -2.53 3.40
C PHE A 79 -8.32 -3.12 3.11
N VAL A 80 -8.09 -3.59 1.89
CA VAL A 80 -6.75 -4.07 1.45
C VAL A 80 -6.17 -3.16 0.39
N LEU A 81 -4.90 -2.79 0.58
CA LEU A 81 -4.11 -2.09 -0.42
C LEU A 81 -2.97 -3.02 -0.88
N GLY A 82 -2.90 -3.26 -2.19
CA GLY A 82 -1.83 -4.06 -2.80
C GLY A 82 -0.62 -3.22 -3.16
N THR A 83 0.56 -3.80 -3.07
CA THR A 83 1.78 -3.21 -3.65
C THR A 83 2.57 -4.26 -4.43
N PRO A 84 3.23 -3.91 -5.55
CA PRO A 84 4.12 -4.84 -6.21
C PRO A 84 5.32 -5.17 -5.30
N SER A 85 5.46 -6.45 -4.95
CA SER A 85 6.70 -7.02 -4.40
C SER A 85 7.42 -7.80 -5.49
N GLY A 86 8.72 -8.06 -5.34
CA GLY A 86 9.51 -8.76 -6.37
C GLY A 86 10.35 -9.89 -5.81
N TRP A 87 10.43 -11.00 -6.55
CA TRP A 87 11.27 -12.16 -6.19
C TRP A 87 12.76 -11.98 -6.52
N ARG A 88 13.20 -10.74 -6.79
CA ARG A 88 14.60 -10.41 -7.11
C ARG A 88 15.51 -10.23 -5.89
N LEU A 89 15.01 -10.56 -4.70
CA LEU A 89 15.77 -10.45 -3.43
C LEU A 89 16.97 -11.41 -3.37
N LYS A 90 16.96 -12.51 -4.14
CA LYS A 90 18.10 -13.42 -4.27
C LYS A 90 18.96 -13.03 -5.47
N ARG A 91 20.27 -12.91 -5.27
CA ARG A 91 21.26 -12.52 -6.30
C ARG A 91 21.12 -13.32 -7.61
N ALA A 92 20.78 -14.61 -7.51
CA ALA A 92 20.56 -15.51 -8.64
C ALA A 92 19.41 -15.08 -9.57
N HIS A 93 18.39 -14.38 -9.06
CA HIS A 93 17.20 -13.99 -9.84
C HIS A 93 17.28 -12.55 -10.37
N SER A 94 18.28 -11.78 -9.96
CA SER A 94 18.40 -10.36 -10.30
C SER A 94 18.54 -10.10 -11.81
N ARG A 95 19.08 -11.08 -12.57
CA ARG A 95 19.35 -10.99 -14.02
C ARG A 95 18.42 -11.84 -14.87
N LEU A 96 17.41 -12.50 -14.28
CA LEU A 96 16.47 -13.32 -15.04
C LEU A 96 15.51 -12.41 -15.83
N PRO A 97 15.44 -12.55 -17.17
CA PRO A 97 14.40 -11.90 -17.96
C PRO A 97 13.04 -12.54 -17.61
N GLY A 98 12.02 -11.72 -17.38
CA GLY A 98 10.66 -12.18 -17.08
C GLY A 98 9.89 -11.31 -16.08
N TYR A 99 8.59 -11.56 -15.96
CA TYR A 99 7.70 -10.93 -15.00
C TYR A 99 7.81 -11.64 -13.65
N LEU A 100 8.48 -10.99 -12.69
CA LEU A 100 8.76 -11.54 -11.35
C LEU A 100 8.08 -10.74 -10.24
N VAL A 101 7.10 -9.92 -10.61
CA VAL A 101 6.31 -9.12 -9.68
C VAL A 101 5.24 -10.01 -9.06
N ASN A 102 5.14 -9.96 -7.75
CA ASN A 102 4.10 -10.59 -6.96
C ASN A 102 3.34 -9.51 -6.19
N PRO A 103 2.02 -9.35 -6.41
CA PRO A 103 1.21 -8.48 -5.58
C PRO A 103 1.29 -8.89 -4.11
N LEU A 104 1.63 -7.95 -3.24
CA LEU A 104 1.62 -8.12 -1.79
C LEU A 104 0.42 -7.35 -1.22
N PRO A 105 -0.63 -8.05 -0.75
CA PRO A 105 -1.76 -7.39 -0.10
C PRO A 105 -1.36 -6.96 1.32
N ILE A 106 -1.68 -5.73 1.69
CA ILE A 106 -1.53 -5.21 3.05
C ILE A 106 -2.91 -4.78 3.52
N ARG A 107 -3.46 -5.48 4.51
CA ARG A 107 -4.72 -5.10 5.14
C ARG A 107 -4.52 -3.85 5.99
N CYS A 108 -5.29 -2.83 5.64
CA CYS A 108 -5.40 -1.60 6.36
C CYS A 108 -6.55 -1.71 7.36
N ARG A 109 -6.26 -1.56 8.65
CA ARG A 109 -7.26 -1.32 9.70
C ARG A 109 -6.92 0.02 10.34
N LEU A 110 -7.38 1.11 9.72
CA LEU A 110 -7.09 2.48 10.13
C LEU A 110 -7.48 2.69 11.60
N ARG A 111 -6.62 3.43 12.30
CA ARG A 111 -6.80 3.81 13.70
C ARG A 111 -6.75 5.34 13.78
N PRO A 112 -7.91 6.02 13.71
CA PRO A 112 -7.98 7.49 13.69
C PRO A 112 -7.31 8.18 14.88
N GLU A 113 -7.15 7.47 16.00
CA GLU A 113 -6.47 7.93 17.20
C GLU A 113 -4.94 7.99 17.05
N LEU A 114 -4.36 7.33 16.04
CA LEU A 114 -2.92 7.35 15.81
C LEU A 114 -2.51 8.56 14.99
N SER A 115 -1.40 9.19 15.40
CA SER A 115 -0.72 10.17 14.55
C SER A 115 -0.21 9.52 13.27
N SER A 116 0.00 10.32 12.20
CA SER A 116 0.55 9.81 10.93
C SER A 116 1.92 9.12 11.11
N GLY A 117 2.73 9.55 12.08
CA GLY A 117 4.00 8.89 12.40
C GLY A 117 3.81 7.50 13.01
N GLN A 118 2.92 7.36 13.99
CA GLN A 118 2.58 6.07 14.60
C GLN A 118 1.94 5.11 13.58
N TRP A 119 1.04 5.63 12.73
CA TRP A 119 0.45 4.85 11.65
C TRP A 119 1.51 4.34 10.68
N ALA A 120 2.44 5.20 10.26
CA ALA A 120 3.52 4.79 9.36
C ALA A 120 4.44 3.72 9.97
N GLN A 121 4.70 3.78 11.28
CA GLN A 121 5.46 2.75 11.99
C GLN A 121 4.71 1.42 12.00
N GLN A 122 3.39 1.43 12.22
CA GLN A 122 2.56 0.23 12.17
C GLN A 122 2.57 -0.40 10.77
N VAL A 123 2.41 0.41 9.73
CA VAL A 123 2.50 -0.03 8.33
C VAL A 123 3.88 -0.64 8.04
N ALA A 124 4.96 -0.01 8.50
CA ALA A 124 6.31 -0.55 8.34
C ALA A 124 6.49 -1.92 9.05
N GLN A 125 5.83 -2.14 10.19
CA GLN A 125 5.80 -3.44 10.86
C GLN A 125 4.98 -4.47 10.08
N GLN A 126 3.82 -4.08 9.53
CA GLN A 126 3.00 -4.96 8.68
C GLN A 126 3.78 -5.45 7.46
N PHE A 127 4.53 -4.58 6.79
CA PHE A 127 5.41 -4.99 5.68
C PHE A 127 6.45 -6.02 6.10
N LYS A 128 7.07 -5.86 7.29
CA LYS A 128 8.03 -6.84 7.82
C LYS A 128 7.39 -8.19 8.11
N GLN A 129 6.12 -8.24 8.49
CA GLN A 129 5.39 -9.48 8.74
C GLN A 129 4.98 -10.14 7.42
N ALA A 130 4.46 -9.35 6.47
CA ALA A 130 3.99 -9.82 5.18
C ALA A 130 5.11 -10.37 4.26
N LEU A 131 6.35 -9.90 4.44
CA LEU A 131 7.53 -10.35 3.68
C LEU A 131 8.29 -11.52 4.33
N ARG A 132 7.86 -11.99 5.51
CA ARG A 132 8.41 -13.20 6.16
C ARG A 132 7.73 -14.45 5.60
#